data_AF-A0AAW5LKH2-F1
#
_entry.id   AF-A0AAW5LKH2-F1
#
_cell.length_a   1.000
_cell.length_b   1.000
_cell.length_c   1.000
_cell.angle_alpha   90.00
_cell.angle_beta   90.00
_cell.angle_gamma   90.00
#
_symmetry.space_group_name_H-M   'P 1'
#
loop_
_entity.id
_entity.type
_entity.pdbx_description
1 polymer ?
#
loop_
_entity_poly.entity_id
_entity_poly.type
_entity_poly.pdbx_seq_one_letter_code
_entity_poly.pdbx_strand_id
1 'polypeptide(L)'
;MISLKFSLKTKHHTISNELKQYEKWFNQYHKLSQQVKVIVHDHPIYTYGDLNDIQVDFHDRVIYVSLYEIEDILQTKQRYNIQLSDYDNAFLDILYDLNLQIAKFFILDNEKITFIEYHNNFNDYKTKMYYINERLTHQYIMLFHRNLSSYKKGITLQFNDHIPYELKRAFKMVRKFLLNHYEFPLKTKIVVTNNSLEGGMARGYFKYPNSIFNYPLIVVSTEEYESLKENLTEFDAVLNIIRILCHEVGHYFEFVSGKYIYHDDDCEHFADDYEEKLIQSFIDESYYVYYKED
;
A
#
# COMPACT_ATOMS: atom_id res chain seq x y z
N MET A 1 12.45 13.32 -7.48
CA MET A 1 11.15 14.01 -7.67
C MET A 1 10.70 13.84 -9.11
N ILE A 2 9.41 13.90 -9.41
CA ILE A 2 8.91 13.99 -10.78
C ILE A 2 8.53 15.44 -11.12
N SER A 3 8.58 15.80 -12.39
CA SER A 3 8.11 17.10 -12.88
C SER A 3 7.22 16.95 -14.11
N LEU A 4 5.98 17.43 -14.04
CA LEU A 4 5.03 17.35 -15.14
C LEU A 4 5.10 18.58 -16.05
N LYS A 5 5.15 18.33 -17.36
CA LYS A 5 4.98 19.33 -18.42
C LYS A 5 3.86 18.90 -19.36
N PHE A 6 2.90 19.78 -19.58
CA PHE A 6 1.75 19.51 -20.45
C PHE A 6 1.92 20.21 -21.81
N SER A 7 1.65 19.48 -22.89
CA SER A 7 1.56 19.97 -24.27
C SER A 7 0.27 19.44 -24.89
N LEU A 8 -0.87 20.02 -24.47
CA LEU A 8 -2.22 19.55 -24.81
C LEU A 8 -3.01 20.63 -25.55
N LYS A 9 -3.87 20.25 -26.50
CA LYS A 9 -4.62 21.20 -27.33
C LYS A 9 -5.87 21.78 -26.69
N THR A 10 -6.54 21.10 -25.73
CA THR A 10 -7.54 21.63 -24.74
C THR A 10 -8.45 20.55 -24.12
N LYS A 11 -8.61 19.36 -24.71
CA LYS A 11 -9.67 18.41 -24.30
C LYS A 11 -9.46 17.67 -22.96
N HIS A 12 -8.24 17.62 -22.42
CA HIS A 12 -7.91 16.76 -21.27
C HIS A 12 -7.64 17.51 -19.95
N HIS A 13 -8.35 18.61 -19.69
CA HIS A 13 -8.13 19.44 -18.49
C HIS A 13 -8.35 18.68 -17.18
N THR A 14 -9.33 17.76 -17.11
CA THR A 14 -9.60 16.95 -15.90
C THR A 14 -8.41 16.06 -15.55
N ILE A 15 -7.99 15.20 -16.48
CA ILE A 15 -6.83 14.31 -16.33
C ILE A 15 -5.56 15.12 -16.00
N SER A 16 -5.37 16.27 -16.64
CA SER A 16 -4.23 17.14 -16.37
C SER A 16 -4.19 17.64 -14.92
N ASN A 17 -5.35 17.98 -14.36
CA ASN A 17 -5.46 18.44 -12.98
C ASN A 17 -5.24 17.29 -11.98
N GLU A 18 -5.67 16.09 -12.32
CA GLU A 18 -5.44 14.89 -11.50
C GLU A 18 -3.97 14.48 -11.52
N LEU A 19 -3.30 14.50 -12.68
CA LEU A 19 -1.86 14.28 -12.78
C LEU A 19 -1.06 15.32 -11.97
N LYS A 20 -1.46 16.59 -11.97
CA LYS A 20 -0.83 17.62 -11.11
C LYS A 20 -1.00 17.34 -9.62
N GLN A 21 -2.14 16.78 -9.21
CA GLN A 21 -2.34 16.36 -7.82
C GLN A 21 -1.45 15.16 -7.49
N TYR A 22 -1.33 14.22 -8.42
CA TYR A 22 -0.43 13.08 -8.30
C TYR A 22 1.03 13.52 -8.18
N GLU A 23 1.51 14.47 -8.99
CA GLU A 23 2.87 15.02 -8.86
C GLU A 23 3.13 15.62 -7.48
N LYS A 24 2.17 16.37 -6.93
CA LYS A 24 2.30 16.93 -5.58
C LYS A 24 2.39 15.84 -4.53
N TRP A 25 1.50 14.86 -4.59
CA TRP A 25 1.53 13.70 -3.71
C TRP A 25 2.87 12.95 -3.82
N PHE A 26 3.28 12.62 -5.04
CA PHE A 26 4.48 11.85 -5.28
C PHE A 26 5.70 12.56 -4.71
N ASN A 27 5.84 13.86 -4.99
CA ASN A 27 6.98 14.65 -4.52
C ASN A 27 6.95 14.93 -3.01
N GLN A 28 5.81 14.81 -2.35
CA GLN A 28 5.69 14.93 -0.90
C GLN A 28 6.19 13.67 -0.18
N TYR A 29 5.88 12.49 -0.71
CA TYR A 29 6.10 11.21 -0.01
C TYR A 29 7.26 10.37 -0.57
N HIS A 30 7.72 10.68 -1.78
CA HIS A 30 8.74 9.90 -2.48
C HIS A 30 9.92 10.76 -2.92
N LYS A 31 11.09 10.11 -2.97
CA LYS A 31 12.33 10.71 -3.45
C LYS A 31 12.95 9.80 -4.51
N LEU A 32 13.49 10.45 -5.53
CA LEU A 32 14.32 9.82 -6.57
C LEU A 32 15.68 10.53 -6.49
N SER A 33 16.75 9.81 -6.84
CA SER A 33 18.13 10.34 -6.79
C SER A 33 18.28 11.58 -7.69
N GLN A 34 17.54 11.58 -8.80
CA GLN A 34 17.49 12.65 -9.78
C GLN A 34 16.04 12.94 -10.18
N GLN A 35 15.82 14.11 -10.77
CA GLN A 35 14.51 14.46 -11.30
C GLN A 35 14.16 13.57 -12.50
N VAL A 36 12.91 13.11 -12.56
CA VAL A 36 12.34 12.46 -13.75
C VAL A 36 11.31 13.43 -14.34
N LYS A 37 11.47 13.78 -15.60
CA LYS A 37 10.55 14.68 -16.28
C LYS A 37 9.45 13.86 -16.95
N VAL A 38 8.20 14.27 -16.77
CA VAL A 38 7.05 13.62 -17.38
C VAL A 38 6.40 14.60 -18.35
N ILE A 39 6.41 14.29 -19.64
CA ILE A 39 5.84 15.11 -20.70
C ILE A 39 4.51 14.48 -21.13
N VAL A 40 3.41 15.17 -20.85
CA VAL A 40 2.06 14.73 -21.17
C VAL A 40 1.60 15.46 -22.44
N HIS A 41 1.20 14.73 -23.47
CA HIS A 41 0.79 15.29 -24.77
C HIS A 41 -0.38 14.52 -25.40
N ASP A 42 -0.96 15.06 -26.48
CA ASP A 42 -2.12 14.50 -27.20
C ASP A 42 -1.76 14.01 -28.63
N HIS A 43 -0.49 13.68 -28.85
CA HIS A 43 0.03 13.09 -30.07
C HIS A 43 0.27 11.58 -29.93
N PRO A 44 0.06 10.78 -30.99
CA PRO A 44 0.33 9.34 -30.93
C PRO A 44 1.82 9.07 -30.72
N ILE A 45 2.13 8.03 -29.95
CA ILE A 45 3.48 7.49 -29.79
C ILE A 45 3.53 6.17 -30.56
N TYR A 46 4.44 6.07 -31.52
CA TYR A 46 4.69 4.83 -32.25
C TYR A 46 6.02 4.22 -31.80
N THR A 47 5.97 3.01 -31.26
CA THR A 47 7.15 2.23 -30.92
C THR A 47 7.14 0.96 -31.75
N TYR A 48 8.16 0.77 -32.59
CA TYR A 48 8.25 -0.38 -33.52
C TYR A 48 7.05 -0.57 -34.47
N GLY A 49 6.30 0.50 -34.75
CA GLY A 49 5.12 0.46 -35.62
C GLY A 49 3.79 0.30 -34.88
N ASP A 50 3.83 0.02 -33.58
CA ASP A 50 2.65 -0.10 -32.73
C ASP A 50 2.35 1.20 -31.99
N LEU A 51 1.06 1.54 -31.87
CA LEU A 51 0.60 2.66 -31.06
C LEU A 51 0.80 2.32 -29.58
N ASN A 52 1.38 3.24 -28.82
CA ASN A 52 1.64 3.09 -27.39
C ASN A 52 1.18 4.34 -26.63
N ASP A 53 0.85 4.15 -25.35
CA ASP A 53 0.43 5.25 -24.48
C ASP A 53 1.61 5.88 -23.73
N ILE A 54 2.73 5.14 -23.60
CA ILE A 54 3.92 5.60 -22.90
C ILE A 54 5.22 5.25 -23.65
N GLN A 55 6.17 6.19 -23.63
CA GLN A 55 7.56 5.96 -24.02
C GLN A 55 8.51 6.53 -22.97
N VAL A 56 9.69 5.93 -22.81
CA VAL A 56 10.70 6.38 -21.84
C VAL A 56 12.04 6.58 -22.52
N ASP A 57 12.65 7.73 -22.22
CA ASP A 57 14.07 7.97 -22.41
C ASP A 57 14.78 7.84 -21.05
N PHE A 58 15.53 6.74 -20.90
CA PHE A 58 16.26 6.47 -19.66
C PHE A 58 17.51 7.33 -19.48
N HIS A 59 18.11 7.82 -20.57
CA HIS A 59 19.33 8.62 -20.50
C HIS A 59 19.01 10.01 -19.95
N ASP A 60 17.96 10.63 -20.48
CA ASP A 60 17.53 11.96 -20.06
C ASP A 60 16.48 11.93 -18.94
N ARG A 61 16.11 10.72 -18.46
CA ARG A 61 15.07 10.48 -17.44
C ARG A 61 13.75 11.18 -17.79
N VAL A 62 13.30 11.00 -19.04
CA VAL A 62 12.06 11.58 -19.55
C VAL A 62 11.05 10.48 -19.82
N ILE A 63 9.84 10.62 -19.26
CA ILE A 63 8.68 9.78 -19.57
C ILE A 63 7.73 10.60 -20.44
N TYR A 64 7.37 10.07 -21.60
CA TYR A 64 6.36 10.63 -22.49
C TYR A 64 5.05 9.88 -22.25
N VAL A 65 3.98 10.61 -21.97
CA VAL A 65 2.63 10.08 -21.77
C VAL A 65 1.73 10.66 -22.84
N SER A 66 1.19 9.78 -23.67
CA SER A 66 0.21 10.12 -24.70
C SER A 66 -1.20 10.00 -24.14
N LEU A 67 -2.01 11.03 -24.36
CA LEU A 67 -3.46 11.03 -24.16
C LEU A 67 -4.22 10.88 -25.48
N TYR A 68 -3.52 10.53 -26.57
CA TYR A 68 -4.11 10.30 -27.89
C TYR A 68 -5.13 9.16 -27.83
N GLU A 69 -6.35 9.40 -28.30
CA GLU A 69 -7.47 8.42 -28.30
C GLU A 69 -7.84 7.85 -26.92
N ILE A 70 -7.48 8.53 -25.83
CA ILE A 70 -7.81 8.05 -24.48
C ILE A 70 -9.33 7.97 -24.24
N GLU A 71 -10.11 8.76 -24.98
CA GLU A 71 -11.57 8.70 -24.97
C GLU A 71 -12.14 7.36 -25.48
N ASP A 72 -11.40 6.63 -26.32
CA ASP A 72 -11.85 5.34 -26.86
C ASP A 72 -11.61 4.18 -25.85
N ILE A 73 -10.86 4.45 -24.78
CA ILE A 73 -10.55 3.53 -23.67
C ILE A 73 -11.55 3.70 -22.50
N LEU A 74 -12.47 4.65 -22.62
CA LEU A 74 -13.48 4.97 -21.61
C LEU A 74 -14.53 3.86 -21.48
N GLN A 75 -14.37 3.01 -20.46
CA GLN A 75 -15.39 2.07 -20.03
C GLN A 75 -15.58 2.14 -18.51
N THR A 76 -16.84 2.28 -18.08
CA THR A 76 -17.21 2.23 -16.67
C THR A 76 -16.90 0.84 -16.11
N LYS A 77 -16.11 0.77 -15.04
CA LYS A 77 -15.83 -0.47 -14.30
C LYS A 77 -16.50 -0.43 -12.92
N GLN A 78 -17.18 -1.50 -12.56
CA GLN A 78 -17.79 -1.68 -11.24
C GLN A 78 -17.38 -3.01 -10.63
N ARG A 79 -16.98 -3.00 -9.35
CA ARG A 79 -16.81 -4.20 -8.55
C ARG A 79 -17.14 -3.91 -7.09
N TYR A 80 -17.94 -4.79 -6.48
CA TYR A 80 -18.49 -4.58 -5.13
C TYR A 80 -19.26 -3.23 -5.03
N ASN A 81 -18.91 -2.37 -4.06
CA ASN A 81 -19.54 -1.08 -3.81
C ASN A 81 -18.72 0.11 -4.36
N ILE A 82 -17.75 -0.15 -5.24
CA ILE A 82 -16.88 0.86 -5.84
C ILE A 82 -17.23 0.92 -7.32
N GLN A 83 -17.62 2.10 -7.78
CA GLN A 83 -17.90 2.41 -9.18
C GLN A 83 -16.89 3.47 -9.62
N LEU A 84 -16.16 3.19 -10.69
CA LEU A 84 -15.28 4.17 -11.32
C LEU A 84 -16.04 4.85 -12.45
N SER A 85 -15.93 6.18 -12.52
CA SER A 85 -16.32 6.88 -13.74
C SER A 85 -15.38 6.49 -14.89
N ASP A 86 -15.81 6.74 -16.12
CA ASP A 86 -14.95 6.52 -17.28
C ASP A 86 -13.62 7.27 -17.17
N TYR A 87 -13.66 8.52 -16.67
CA TYR A 87 -12.48 9.33 -16.42
C TYR A 87 -11.56 8.74 -15.34
N ASP A 88 -12.13 8.25 -14.23
CA ASP A 88 -11.33 7.60 -13.17
C ASP A 88 -10.67 6.32 -13.69
N ASN A 89 -11.37 5.58 -14.57
CA ASN A 89 -10.80 4.39 -15.19
C ASN A 89 -9.63 4.75 -16.13
N ALA A 90 -9.81 5.71 -17.02
CA ALA A 90 -8.73 6.17 -17.89
C ALA A 90 -7.54 6.72 -17.10
N PHE A 91 -7.81 7.48 -16.03
CA PHE A 91 -6.77 7.99 -15.15
C PHE A 91 -6.03 6.88 -14.40
N LEU A 92 -6.72 5.84 -13.94
CA LEU A 92 -6.11 4.66 -13.34
C LEU A 92 -5.16 3.95 -14.33
N ASP A 93 -5.59 3.78 -15.58
CA ASP A 93 -4.79 3.13 -16.62
C ASP A 93 -3.51 3.95 -16.91
N ILE A 94 -3.63 5.29 -17.08
CA ILE A 94 -2.48 6.20 -17.20
C ILE A 94 -1.53 6.07 -16.01
N LEU A 95 -2.09 6.09 -14.79
CA LEU A 95 -1.32 6.03 -13.55
C LEU A 95 -0.53 4.73 -13.44
N TYR A 96 -1.15 3.61 -13.80
CA TYR A 96 -0.51 2.31 -13.76
C TYR A 96 0.68 2.26 -14.70
N ASP A 97 0.53 2.74 -15.94
CA ASP A 97 1.63 2.76 -16.90
C ASP A 97 2.73 3.75 -16.49
N LEU A 98 2.36 4.92 -15.98
CA LEU A 98 3.30 5.93 -15.49
C LEU A 98 4.10 5.39 -14.29
N ASN A 99 3.41 4.78 -13.32
CA ASN A 99 4.03 4.19 -12.13
C ASN A 99 4.93 3.02 -12.48
N LEU A 100 4.62 2.24 -13.53
CA LEU A 100 5.51 1.20 -14.03
C LEU A 100 6.86 1.77 -14.50
N GLN A 101 6.86 2.94 -15.16
CA GLN A 101 8.11 3.58 -15.57
C GLN A 101 8.84 4.23 -14.39
N ILE A 102 8.09 4.86 -13.47
CA ILE A 102 8.67 5.42 -12.24
C ILE A 102 9.30 4.31 -11.38
N ALA A 103 8.70 3.13 -11.31
CA ALA A 103 9.24 1.97 -10.60
C ALA A 103 10.63 1.57 -11.12
N LYS A 104 10.86 1.66 -12.43
CA LYS A 104 12.19 1.42 -13.02
C LYS A 104 13.19 2.41 -12.47
N PHE A 105 12.86 3.71 -12.43
CA PHE A 105 13.75 4.72 -11.86
C PHE A 105 14.01 4.52 -10.36
N PHE A 106 13.02 4.04 -9.58
CA PHE A 106 13.24 3.63 -8.20
C PHE A 106 14.30 2.54 -8.08
N ILE A 107 14.19 1.50 -8.91
CA ILE A 107 15.14 0.39 -8.91
C ILE A 107 16.53 0.87 -9.31
N LEU A 108 16.65 1.64 -10.40
CA LEU A 108 17.92 2.22 -10.83
C LEU A 108 18.60 3.04 -9.72
N ASP A 109 17.81 3.86 -9.02
CA ASP A 109 18.30 4.75 -7.96
C ASP A 109 18.71 4.00 -6.69
N ASN A 110 17.95 2.99 -6.26
CA ASN A 110 18.22 2.26 -5.02
C ASN A 110 19.29 1.19 -5.20
N GLU A 111 19.26 0.46 -6.33
CA GLU A 111 20.29 -0.54 -6.67
C GLU A 111 21.59 0.10 -7.16
N LYS A 112 21.56 1.39 -7.50
CA LYS A 112 22.70 2.16 -8.04
C LYS A 112 23.26 1.55 -9.33
N ILE A 113 22.37 1.12 -10.21
CA ILE A 113 22.69 0.49 -11.51
C ILE A 113 22.28 1.38 -12.68
N THR A 114 22.88 1.13 -13.84
CA THR A 114 22.49 1.75 -15.11
C THR A 114 21.28 1.07 -15.73
N PHE A 115 20.61 1.75 -16.68
CA PHE A 115 19.51 1.13 -17.44
C PHE A 115 19.97 -0.07 -18.27
N ILE A 116 21.21 -0.09 -18.76
CA ILE A 116 21.76 -1.22 -19.50
C ILE A 116 21.86 -2.45 -18.59
N GLU A 117 22.35 -2.27 -17.36
CA GLU A 117 22.42 -3.35 -16.36
C GLU A 117 21.02 -3.83 -15.94
N TYR A 118 20.09 -2.90 -15.72
CA TYR A 118 18.70 -3.24 -15.45
C TYR A 118 18.07 -4.07 -16.58
N HIS A 119 18.30 -3.68 -17.84
CA HIS A 119 17.76 -4.39 -19.00
C HIS A 119 18.35 -5.81 -19.14
N ASN A 120 19.67 -5.93 -18.98
CA ASN A 120 20.36 -7.22 -19.06
C ASN A 120 19.90 -8.20 -17.96
N ASN A 121 19.48 -7.68 -16.81
CA ASN A 121 19.01 -8.45 -15.66
C ASN A 121 17.51 -8.24 -15.39
N PHE A 122 16.71 -7.97 -16.42
CA PHE A 122 15.30 -7.58 -16.27
C PHE A 122 14.48 -8.56 -15.44
N ASN A 123 14.73 -9.86 -15.57
CA ASN A 123 13.98 -10.89 -14.85
C ASN A 123 14.16 -10.79 -13.32
N ASP A 124 15.33 -10.35 -12.86
CA ASP A 124 15.64 -10.22 -11.43
C ASP A 124 14.85 -9.06 -10.82
N TYR A 125 14.60 -8.01 -11.61
CA TYR A 125 13.91 -6.81 -11.17
C TYR A 125 12.41 -6.80 -11.49
N LYS A 126 11.94 -7.71 -12.34
CA LYS A 126 10.56 -7.72 -12.85
C LYS A 126 9.53 -7.74 -11.72
N THR A 127 9.69 -8.63 -10.76
CA THR A 127 8.74 -8.78 -9.64
C THR A 127 8.70 -7.51 -8.79
N LYS A 128 9.87 -6.95 -8.42
CA LYS A 128 9.95 -5.72 -7.64
C LYS A 128 9.38 -4.52 -8.40
N MET A 129 9.60 -4.44 -9.72
CA MET A 129 9.04 -3.37 -10.57
C MET A 129 7.51 -3.37 -10.54
N TYR A 130 6.87 -4.52 -10.75
CA TYR A 130 5.41 -4.62 -10.67
C TYR A 130 4.89 -4.38 -9.27
N TYR A 131 5.59 -4.85 -8.24
CA TYR A 131 5.24 -4.58 -6.85
C TYR A 131 5.23 -3.07 -6.55
N ILE A 132 6.30 -2.34 -6.90
CA ILE A 132 6.37 -0.88 -6.72
C ILE A 132 5.23 -0.19 -7.49
N ASN A 133 4.98 -0.59 -8.73
CA ASN A 133 3.92 -0.04 -9.56
C ASN A 133 2.54 -0.16 -8.90
N GLU A 134 2.14 -1.38 -8.54
CA GLU A 134 0.86 -1.65 -7.89
C GLU A 134 0.73 -0.85 -6.59
N ARG A 135 1.80 -0.83 -5.80
CA ARG A 135 1.84 -0.18 -4.49
C ARG A 135 1.66 1.33 -4.61
N LEU A 136 2.39 2.01 -5.50
CA LEU A 136 2.22 3.45 -5.77
C LEU A 136 0.81 3.77 -6.30
N THR A 137 0.32 2.96 -7.25
CA THR A 137 -0.99 3.16 -7.87
C THR A 137 -2.10 3.02 -6.83
N HIS A 138 -2.10 1.93 -6.05
CA HIS A 138 -3.13 1.67 -5.05
C HIS A 138 -3.10 2.70 -3.93
N GLN A 139 -1.92 3.10 -3.45
CA GLN A 139 -1.83 4.15 -2.42
C GLN A 139 -2.45 5.47 -2.87
N TYR A 140 -2.06 5.95 -4.05
CA TYR A 140 -2.58 7.22 -4.55
C TYR A 140 -4.09 7.16 -4.76
N ILE A 141 -4.58 6.14 -5.46
CA ILE A 141 -6.00 6.00 -5.80
C ILE A 141 -6.87 5.81 -4.55
N MET A 142 -6.44 5.01 -3.58
CA MET A 142 -7.28 4.67 -2.44
C MET A 142 -7.29 5.76 -1.34
N LEU A 143 -6.25 6.58 -1.25
CA LEU A 143 -6.05 7.51 -0.12
C LEU A 143 -6.07 8.99 -0.53
N PHE A 144 -5.64 9.31 -1.76
CA PHE A 144 -5.36 10.69 -2.17
C PHE A 144 -6.21 11.14 -3.37
N HIS A 145 -6.76 10.21 -4.15
CA HIS A 145 -7.67 10.53 -5.24
C HIS A 145 -9.05 10.93 -4.69
N ARG A 146 -9.32 12.24 -4.72
CA ARG A 146 -10.42 12.91 -3.99
C ARG A 146 -11.82 12.49 -4.43
N ASN A 147 -11.98 11.87 -5.61
CA ASN A 147 -13.29 11.54 -6.17
C ASN A 147 -13.82 10.16 -5.73
N LEU A 148 -13.01 9.36 -5.03
CA LEU A 148 -13.42 8.04 -4.53
C LEU A 148 -13.88 8.11 -3.07
N SER A 149 -14.97 8.84 -2.81
CA SER A 149 -15.64 8.89 -1.51
C SER A 149 -16.28 7.54 -1.08
N SER A 150 -16.10 6.48 -1.87
CA SER A 150 -16.63 5.14 -1.63
C SER A 150 -15.80 4.32 -0.63
N TYR A 151 -14.55 4.69 -0.36
CA TYR A 151 -13.73 3.94 0.59
C TYR A 151 -14.19 4.16 2.02
N LYS A 152 -14.49 3.06 2.69
CA LYS A 152 -14.86 3.04 4.10
C LYS A 152 -13.60 3.21 4.94
N LYS A 153 -13.78 3.78 6.13
CA LYS A 153 -12.74 3.95 7.15
C LYS A 153 -12.89 2.92 8.27
N GLY A 154 -11.87 2.79 9.12
CA GLY A 154 -11.94 2.06 10.38
C GLY A 154 -11.47 0.61 10.33
N ILE A 155 -11.69 -0.10 11.43
CA ILE A 155 -11.22 -1.48 11.63
C ILE A 155 -12.39 -2.40 11.87
N THR A 156 -12.39 -3.56 11.22
CA THR A 156 -13.30 -4.68 11.55
C THR A 156 -12.51 -5.86 12.08
N LEU A 157 -13.09 -6.61 13.02
CA LEU A 157 -12.45 -7.75 13.65
C LEU A 157 -13.31 -8.99 13.40
N GLN A 158 -12.67 -10.06 12.94
CA GLN A 158 -13.29 -11.37 12.75
C GLN A 158 -12.44 -12.41 13.48
N PHE A 159 -13.11 -13.30 14.23
CA PHE A 159 -12.50 -14.47 14.82
C PHE A 159 -12.94 -15.70 14.05
N ASN A 160 -12.00 -16.56 13.69
CA ASN A 160 -12.31 -17.91 13.25
C ASN A 160 -12.67 -18.79 14.47
N ASP A 161 -13.01 -20.04 14.20
CA ASP A 161 -13.38 -20.98 15.27
C ASP A 161 -12.20 -21.27 16.21
N HIS A 162 -12.52 -21.64 17.45
CA HIS A 162 -11.56 -22.09 18.47
C HIS A 162 -10.55 -21.04 18.98
N ILE A 163 -10.81 -19.73 18.84
CA ILE A 163 -9.99 -18.72 19.53
C ILE A 163 -10.37 -18.64 21.02
N PRO A 164 -9.40 -18.76 21.96
CA PRO A 164 -9.60 -18.61 23.40
C PRO A 164 -10.31 -17.30 23.80
N TYR A 165 -11.02 -17.33 24.93
CA TYR A 165 -11.87 -16.21 25.36
C TYR A 165 -11.05 -14.96 25.72
N GLU A 166 -9.96 -15.16 26.44
CA GLU A 166 -9.03 -14.13 26.88
C GLU A 166 -8.38 -13.41 25.69
N LEU A 167 -7.99 -14.15 24.64
CA LEU A 167 -7.52 -13.56 23.38
C LEU A 167 -8.64 -12.76 22.70
N LYS A 168 -9.86 -13.29 22.59
CA LYS A 168 -10.99 -12.53 22.04
C LYS A 168 -11.24 -11.22 22.78
N ARG A 169 -11.10 -11.23 24.11
CA ARG A 169 -11.23 -10.03 24.96
C ARG A 169 -10.10 -9.04 24.65
N ALA A 170 -8.85 -9.49 24.64
CA ALA A 170 -7.69 -8.64 24.35
C ALA A 170 -7.74 -8.02 22.94
N PHE A 171 -8.07 -8.80 21.90
CA PHE A 171 -8.24 -8.29 20.53
C PHE A 171 -9.35 -7.23 20.42
N LYS A 172 -10.45 -7.37 21.19
CA LYS A 172 -11.50 -6.34 21.24
C LYS A 172 -11.00 -5.07 21.94
N MET A 173 -10.22 -5.21 23.01
CA MET A 173 -9.63 -4.09 23.74
C MET A 173 -8.64 -3.32 22.87
N VAL A 174 -7.68 -4.01 22.25
CA VAL A 174 -6.70 -3.35 21.38
C VAL A 174 -7.37 -2.71 20.16
N ARG A 175 -8.41 -3.32 19.58
CA ARG A 175 -9.20 -2.67 18.52
C ARG A 175 -9.84 -1.36 19.00
N LYS A 176 -10.41 -1.35 20.20
CA LYS A 176 -11.02 -0.14 20.78
C LYS A 176 -9.96 0.94 21.00
N PHE A 177 -8.81 0.56 21.57
CA PHE A 177 -7.65 1.43 21.73
C PHE A 177 -7.20 2.03 20.39
N LEU A 178 -6.95 1.19 19.38
CA LEU A 178 -6.53 1.63 18.04
C LEU A 178 -7.50 2.65 17.43
N LEU A 179 -8.81 2.42 17.55
CA LEU A 179 -9.83 3.34 17.01
C LEU A 179 -9.96 4.65 17.79
N ASN A 180 -9.49 4.70 19.04
CA ASN A 180 -9.52 5.92 19.85
C ASN A 180 -8.28 6.79 19.62
N HIS A 181 -7.16 6.18 19.25
CA HIS A 181 -5.85 6.84 19.21
C HIS A 181 -5.32 7.08 17.80
N TYR A 182 -5.81 6.34 16.82
CA TYR A 182 -5.29 6.39 15.46
C TYR A 182 -6.42 6.49 14.42
N GLU A 183 -6.12 7.19 13.33
CA GLU A 183 -6.99 7.23 12.17
C GLU A 183 -6.73 6.04 11.25
N PHE A 184 -7.79 5.34 10.87
CA PHE A 184 -7.77 4.29 9.86
C PHE A 184 -8.46 4.79 8.59
N PRO A 185 -7.76 5.58 7.75
CA PRO A 185 -8.34 6.27 6.59
C PRO A 185 -8.82 5.30 5.51
N LEU A 186 -8.30 4.07 5.51
CA LEU A 186 -8.77 2.99 4.66
C LEU A 186 -9.19 1.80 5.52
N LYS A 187 -10.41 1.29 5.31
CA LYS A 187 -10.92 0.19 6.12
C LYS A 187 -9.96 -0.99 6.05
N THR A 188 -9.66 -1.58 7.20
CA THR A 188 -8.93 -2.85 7.28
C THR A 188 -9.74 -3.88 8.06
N LYS A 189 -9.57 -5.14 7.70
CA LYS A 189 -10.13 -6.28 8.42
C LYS A 189 -8.99 -6.99 9.14
N ILE A 190 -9.16 -7.24 10.43
CA ILE A 190 -8.30 -8.11 11.22
C ILE A 190 -8.98 -9.46 11.32
N VAL A 191 -8.33 -10.52 10.86
CA VAL A 191 -8.77 -11.90 10.99
C VAL A 191 -7.85 -12.59 12.00
N VAL A 192 -8.44 -13.10 13.07
CA VAL A 192 -7.73 -13.88 14.10
C VAL A 192 -8.05 -15.35 13.88
N THR A 193 -7.02 -16.18 13.76
CA THR A 193 -7.16 -17.61 13.44
C THR A 193 -6.25 -18.47 14.30
N ASN A 194 -6.65 -19.72 14.57
CA ASN A 194 -5.79 -20.68 15.26
C ASN A 194 -4.98 -21.58 14.30
N ASN A 195 -4.94 -21.23 13.03
CA ASN A 195 -4.27 -22.03 12.01
C ASN A 195 -2.84 -21.55 11.84
N SER A 196 -1.92 -22.46 11.52
CA SER A 196 -0.61 -22.07 11.03
C SER A 196 -0.73 -21.21 9.78
N LEU A 197 0.09 -20.16 9.70
CA LEU A 197 0.18 -19.30 8.53
C LEU A 197 1.45 -19.65 7.77
N GLU A 198 1.34 -19.68 6.44
CA GLU A 198 2.46 -19.96 5.54
C GLU A 198 3.26 -21.23 5.90
N GLY A 199 2.55 -22.29 6.32
CA GLY A 199 3.19 -23.55 6.73
C GLY A 199 3.98 -23.45 8.05
N GLY A 200 3.66 -22.48 8.91
CA GLY A 200 4.32 -22.24 10.20
C GLY A 200 5.46 -21.21 10.12
N MET A 201 5.66 -20.57 8.97
CA MET A 201 6.72 -19.56 8.77
C MET A 201 6.32 -18.15 9.23
N ALA A 202 5.01 -17.89 9.37
CA ALA A 202 4.50 -16.59 9.76
C ALA A 202 3.57 -16.69 10.97
N ARG A 203 3.63 -15.68 11.86
CA ARG A 203 2.74 -15.55 13.02
C ARG A 203 1.62 -14.53 12.78
N GLY A 204 1.88 -13.58 11.90
CA GLY A 204 0.92 -12.63 11.35
C GLY A 204 1.34 -12.26 9.94
N TYR A 205 0.45 -11.58 9.21
CA TYR A 205 0.83 -10.85 8.01
C TYR A 205 -0.15 -9.74 7.68
N PHE A 206 0.38 -8.68 7.09
CA PHE A 206 -0.34 -7.63 6.41
C PHE A 206 -0.40 -7.93 4.91
N LYS A 207 -1.62 -8.09 4.41
CA LYS A 207 -1.87 -8.24 2.98
C LYS A 207 -2.25 -6.90 2.36
N TYR A 208 -1.31 -6.37 1.57
CA TYR A 208 -1.54 -5.22 0.70
C TYR A 208 -2.75 -5.44 -0.23
N PRO A 209 -3.48 -4.38 -0.60
CA PRO A 209 -4.50 -4.47 -1.63
C PRO A 209 -3.89 -4.97 -2.95
N ASN A 210 -4.40 -6.08 -3.47
CA ASN A 210 -4.03 -6.60 -4.80
C ASN A 210 -4.87 -6.01 -5.94
N SER A 211 -5.79 -5.10 -5.60
CA SER A 211 -6.50 -4.23 -6.53
C SER A 211 -7.12 -3.09 -5.73
N ILE A 212 -7.42 -1.98 -6.38
CA ILE A 212 -8.15 -0.86 -5.79
C ILE A 212 -9.55 -1.24 -5.27
N PHE A 213 -10.10 -2.39 -5.69
CA PHE A 213 -11.44 -2.84 -5.27
C PHE A 213 -11.45 -3.61 -3.95
N ASN A 214 -10.28 -3.95 -3.41
CA ASN A 214 -10.13 -4.76 -2.21
C ASN A 214 -9.50 -3.95 -1.09
N TYR A 215 -10.05 -4.06 0.12
CA TYR A 215 -9.44 -3.48 1.31
C TYR A 215 -8.22 -4.29 1.76
N PRO A 216 -7.24 -3.65 2.42
CA PRO A 216 -6.17 -4.37 3.09
C PRO A 216 -6.72 -5.32 4.16
N LEU A 217 -5.93 -6.35 4.46
CA LEU A 217 -6.28 -7.41 5.41
C LEU A 217 -5.08 -7.65 6.33
N ILE A 218 -5.35 -7.74 7.63
CA ILE A 218 -4.39 -8.22 8.62
C ILE A 218 -4.86 -9.61 9.06
N VAL A 219 -3.94 -10.57 9.11
CA VAL A 219 -4.21 -11.90 9.65
C VAL A 219 -3.23 -12.17 10.79
N VAL A 220 -3.75 -12.66 11.92
CA VAL A 220 -2.93 -13.00 13.09
C VAL A 220 -3.26 -14.42 13.52
N SER A 221 -2.22 -15.23 13.69
CA SER A 221 -2.34 -16.58 14.23
C SER A 221 -2.25 -16.59 15.75
N THR A 222 -3.02 -17.47 16.36
CA THR A 222 -2.98 -17.78 17.79
C THR A 222 -2.45 -19.18 18.07
N GLU A 223 -1.92 -19.87 17.05
CA GLU A 223 -1.48 -21.28 17.16
C GLU A 223 -0.48 -21.51 18.30
N GLU A 224 0.48 -20.59 18.47
CA GLU A 224 1.52 -20.67 19.51
C GLU A 224 1.01 -20.30 20.91
N TYR A 225 -0.26 -19.94 21.07
CA TYR A 225 -0.76 -19.44 22.34
C TYR A 225 -0.64 -20.47 23.48
N GLU A 226 -0.98 -21.73 23.22
CA GLU A 226 -0.89 -22.77 24.25
C GLU A 226 0.57 -23.05 24.66
N SER A 227 1.51 -23.08 23.72
CA SER A 227 2.94 -23.25 24.04
C SER A 227 3.55 -22.04 24.76
N LEU A 228 3.04 -20.83 24.48
CA LEU A 228 3.41 -19.64 25.23
C LEU A 228 2.96 -19.74 26.69
N LYS A 229 1.75 -20.27 26.97
CA LYS A 229 1.24 -20.47 28.33
C LYS A 229 2.04 -21.48 29.16
N GLU A 230 2.74 -22.42 28.52
CA GLU A 230 3.62 -23.37 29.22
C GLU A 230 4.85 -22.68 29.83
N ASN A 231 5.28 -21.55 29.26
CA ASN A 231 6.53 -20.88 29.60
C ASN A 231 6.34 -19.47 30.19
N LEU A 232 5.15 -18.89 30.03
CA LEU A 232 4.82 -17.52 30.41
C LEU A 232 3.55 -17.47 31.25
N THR A 233 3.30 -16.33 31.91
CA THR A 233 1.99 -16.09 32.51
C THR A 233 0.93 -15.93 31.40
N GLU A 234 -0.35 -16.17 31.72
CA GLU A 234 -1.44 -15.93 30.75
C GLU A 234 -1.43 -14.49 30.22
N PHE A 235 -1.15 -13.52 31.11
CA PHE A 235 -1.00 -12.13 30.75
C PHE A 235 0.08 -11.92 29.67
N ASP A 236 1.27 -12.46 29.91
CA ASP A 236 2.39 -12.32 28.99
C ASP A 236 2.15 -13.09 27.68
N ALA A 237 1.54 -14.27 27.73
CA ALA A 237 1.18 -15.05 26.55
C ALA A 237 0.18 -14.30 25.66
N VAL A 238 -0.85 -13.68 26.26
CA VAL A 238 -1.80 -12.85 25.51
C VAL A 238 -1.10 -11.64 24.89
N LEU A 239 -0.24 -10.94 25.65
CA LEU A 239 0.48 -9.78 25.12
C LEU A 239 1.40 -10.14 23.95
N ASN A 240 2.08 -11.29 23.99
CA ASN A 240 2.88 -11.76 22.85
C ASN A 240 2.04 -11.92 21.58
N ILE A 241 0.81 -12.42 21.69
CA ILE A 241 -0.10 -12.50 20.54
C ILE A 241 -0.56 -11.12 20.06
N ILE A 242 -0.83 -10.18 20.98
CA ILE A 242 -1.22 -8.81 20.62
C ILE A 242 -0.07 -8.04 19.97
N ARG A 243 1.18 -8.30 20.34
CA ARG A 243 2.37 -7.72 19.71
C ARG A 243 2.42 -8.02 18.22
N ILE A 244 2.13 -9.26 17.81
CA ILE A 244 2.02 -9.62 16.39
C ILE A 244 1.01 -8.71 15.68
N LEU A 245 -0.17 -8.47 16.26
CA LEU A 245 -1.13 -7.53 15.67
C LEU A 245 -0.56 -6.11 15.56
N CYS A 246 0.12 -5.62 16.60
CA CYS A 246 0.70 -4.28 16.60
C CYS A 246 1.75 -4.11 15.50
N HIS A 247 2.58 -5.14 15.26
CA HIS A 247 3.52 -5.20 14.15
C HIS A 247 2.80 -5.07 12.79
N GLU A 248 1.78 -5.90 12.54
CA GLU A 248 1.02 -5.84 11.27
C GLU A 248 0.25 -4.52 11.07
N VAL A 249 -0.16 -3.88 12.18
CA VAL A 249 -0.74 -2.53 12.15
C VAL A 249 0.32 -1.50 11.76
N GLY A 250 1.59 -1.71 12.10
CA GLY A 250 2.74 -0.95 11.59
C GLY A 250 2.81 -0.95 10.06
N HIS A 251 2.79 -2.13 9.42
CA HIS A 251 2.72 -2.22 7.95
C HIS A 251 1.48 -1.55 7.35
N TYR A 252 0.32 -1.67 8.01
CA TYR A 252 -0.86 -0.90 7.59
C TYR A 252 -0.59 0.60 7.60
N PHE A 253 0.03 1.15 8.65
CA PHE A 253 0.36 2.57 8.74
C PHE A 253 1.44 3.00 7.75
N GLU A 254 2.41 2.14 7.47
CA GLU A 254 3.38 2.35 6.38
C GLU A 254 2.63 2.56 5.06
N PHE A 255 1.70 1.65 4.73
CA PHE A 255 0.90 1.73 3.52
C PHE A 255 0.01 2.99 3.50
N VAL A 256 -0.71 3.31 4.57
CA VAL A 256 -1.61 4.48 4.54
C VAL A 256 -0.91 5.83 4.70
N SER A 257 0.38 5.84 5.08
CA SER A 257 1.17 7.07 5.15
C SER A 257 1.48 7.67 3.77
N GLY A 258 1.33 6.88 2.70
CA GLY A 258 1.73 7.25 1.34
C GLY A 258 3.23 7.09 1.07
N LYS A 259 4.07 6.78 2.07
CA LYS A 259 5.51 6.54 1.89
C LYS A 259 5.75 5.15 1.36
N TYR A 260 6.68 4.99 0.42
CA TYR A 260 7.19 3.69 -0.04
C TYR A 260 8.61 3.47 0.44
N ILE A 261 8.80 2.38 1.17
CA ILE A 261 10.09 1.89 1.63
C ILE A 261 10.54 0.81 0.64
N TYR A 262 11.75 0.95 0.10
CA TYR A 262 12.23 0.11 -0.98
C TYR A 262 12.76 -1.23 -0.48
N HIS A 263 13.52 -1.23 0.62
CA HIS A 263 14.10 -2.45 1.20
C HIS A 263 13.14 -3.07 2.21
N ASP A 264 12.97 -4.38 2.13
CA ASP A 264 12.01 -5.10 2.98
C ASP A 264 12.46 -5.05 4.46
N ASP A 265 13.76 -5.12 4.75
CA ASP A 265 14.31 -4.95 6.10
C ASP A 265 13.94 -3.61 6.74
N ASP A 266 13.93 -2.52 5.95
CA ASP A 266 13.52 -1.20 6.43
C ASP A 266 12.01 -1.14 6.71
N CYS A 267 11.20 -1.92 5.98
CA CYS A 267 9.76 -2.06 6.23
C CYS A 267 9.51 -2.79 7.56
N GLU A 268 10.24 -3.87 7.82
CA GLU A 268 10.16 -4.63 9.08
C GLU A 268 10.59 -3.74 10.27
N HIS A 269 11.70 -3.00 10.14
CA HIS A 269 12.11 -2.05 11.17
C HIS A 269 11.07 -0.96 11.44
N PHE A 270 10.39 -0.48 10.40
CA PHE A 270 9.29 0.46 10.58
C PHE A 270 8.12 -0.16 11.35
N ALA A 271 7.79 -1.43 11.05
CA ALA A 271 6.73 -2.15 11.75
C ALA A 271 7.09 -2.44 13.22
N ASP A 272 8.33 -2.83 13.51
CA ASP A 272 8.86 -3.03 14.86
C ASP A 272 8.80 -1.75 15.69
N ASP A 273 9.25 -0.62 15.13
CA ASP A 273 9.18 0.68 15.78
C ASP A 273 7.74 1.10 16.14
N TYR A 274 6.78 0.72 15.31
CA TYR A 274 5.35 0.93 15.56
C TYR A 274 4.81 -0.05 16.59
N GLU A 275 5.21 -1.32 16.52
CA GLU A 275 4.85 -2.36 17.46
C GLU A 275 5.19 -1.93 18.89
N GLU A 276 6.45 -1.56 19.14
CA GLU A 276 6.94 -1.18 20.46
C GLU A 276 6.15 0.00 21.05
N LYS A 277 5.90 1.02 20.23
CA LYS A 277 5.14 2.21 20.66
C LYS A 277 3.67 1.88 20.93
N LEU A 278 3.06 1.10 20.04
CA LEU A 278 1.64 0.72 20.14
C LEU A 278 1.39 -0.17 21.34
N ILE A 279 2.21 -1.21 21.54
CA ILE A 279 2.02 -2.16 22.62
C ILE A 279 2.25 -1.49 23.97
N GLN A 280 3.28 -0.65 24.10
CA GLN A 280 3.54 0.07 25.34
C GLN A 280 2.38 1.00 25.71
N SER A 281 1.90 1.79 24.74
CA SER A 281 0.76 2.70 24.97
C SER A 281 -0.54 1.94 25.30
N PHE A 282 -0.78 0.80 24.63
CA PHE A 282 -1.94 -0.06 24.92
C PHE A 282 -1.88 -0.63 26.33
N ILE A 283 -0.70 -1.09 26.76
CA ILE A 283 -0.45 -1.64 28.09
C ILE A 283 -0.74 -0.59 29.17
N ASP A 284 -0.19 0.61 29.00
CA ASP A 284 -0.27 1.69 29.99
C ASP A 284 -1.68 2.26 30.15
N GLU A 285 -2.42 2.38 29.05
CA GLU A 285 -3.71 3.11 29.05
C GLU A 285 -4.94 2.21 29.16
N SER A 286 -4.85 0.97 28.65
CA SER A 286 -6.03 0.12 28.47
C SER A 286 -5.90 -1.23 29.15
N TYR A 287 -4.72 -1.86 29.08
CA TYR A 287 -4.60 -3.26 29.45
C TYR A 287 -4.34 -3.46 30.95
N TYR A 288 -3.42 -2.72 31.56
CA TYR A 288 -3.14 -2.84 33.00
C TYR A 288 -4.32 -2.42 33.88
N VAL A 289 -5.08 -1.40 33.47
CA VAL A 289 -6.27 -0.93 34.18
C VAL A 289 -7.29 -2.07 34.32
N TYR A 290 -7.39 -2.92 33.31
CA TYR A 290 -8.38 -4.01 33.25
C TYR A 290 -7.93 -5.30 33.94
N TYR A 291 -6.62 -5.50 34.11
CA TYR A 291 -6.06 -6.70 34.76
C TYR A 291 -5.89 -6.52 36.28
N LYS A 292 -6.03 -5.29 36.79
CA LYS A 292 -6.06 -4.99 38.24
C LYS A 292 -7.46 -5.04 38.86
N GLU A 293 -8.50 -5.29 38.06
CA GLU A 293 -9.91 -5.33 38.51
C GLU A 293 -10.43 -6.74 38.84
N ASP A 294 -9.55 -7.74 38.99
CA ASP A 294 -9.90 -9.06 39.58
C ASP A 294 -9.37 -9.20 41.02
#